data_AF-A0A1F5EWN0-F1
#
_entry.id   AF-A0A1F5EWN0-F1
#
_cell.length_a   1.000
_cell.length_b   1.000
_cell.length_c   1.000
_cell.angle_alpha   90.00
_cell.angle_beta   90.00
_cell.angle_gamma   90.00
#
_symmetry.space_group_name_H-M   'P 1'
#
loop_
_entity.id
_entity.type
_entity.pdbx_description
1 polymer ?
#
loop_
_entity_poly.entity_id
_entity_poly.type
_entity_poly.pdbx_seq_one_letter_code
_entity_poly.pdbx_strand_id
1 'polypeptide(L)'
;MRNSLPSEDVYLNAVNRLLAERFGYPLSLSPRDVAQIMRWYNAGIPLAAVLEGVADALNKKREGRLTPLIYCVKTVKVAAKRRRRF
;
A
#
# COMPACT_ATOMS: atom_id res chain seq x y z
N MET A 1 -11.41 17.73 8.45
CA MET A 1 -11.20 16.51 9.25
C MET A 1 -9.71 16.18 9.26
N ARG A 2 -9.05 16.15 10.42
CA ARG A 2 -7.65 15.70 10.50
C ARG A 2 -7.65 14.20 10.22
N ASN A 3 -7.21 13.81 9.02
CA ASN A 3 -7.04 12.41 8.64
C ASN A 3 -5.89 11.82 9.47
N SER A 4 -6.19 11.47 10.71
CA SER A 4 -5.25 10.79 11.59
C SER A 4 -5.02 9.40 11.02
N LEU A 5 -3.76 9.00 10.85
CA LEU A 5 -3.44 7.65 10.42
C LEU A 5 -4.00 6.64 11.45
N PRO A 6 -4.43 5.45 11.01
CA PRO A 6 -4.72 4.37 11.94
C PRO A 6 -3.44 3.95 12.70
N SER A 7 -3.56 3.02 13.66
CA SER A 7 -2.35 2.44 14.27
C SER A 7 -1.48 1.76 13.22
N GLU A 8 -0.18 1.64 13.53
CA GLU A 8 0.80 0.96 12.68
C GLU A 8 0.33 -0.45 12.29
N ASP A 9 -0.14 -1.23 13.26
CA ASP A 9 -0.63 -2.60 13.04
C ASP A 9 -1.82 -2.64 12.08
N VAL A 10 -2.78 -1.72 12.23
CA VAL A 10 -3.95 -1.65 11.34
C VAL A 10 -3.52 -1.25 9.93
N TYR A 11 -2.57 -0.33 9.82
CA TYR A 11 -2.02 0.11 8.54
C TYR A 11 -1.30 -1.02 7.81
N LEU A 12 -0.42 -1.73 8.52
CA LEU A 12 0.33 -2.88 8.01
C LEU A 12 -0.60 -4.01 7.59
N ASN A 13 -1.54 -4.39 8.46
CA ASN A 13 -2.47 -5.49 8.21
C ASN A 13 -3.41 -5.20 7.04
N ALA A 14 -3.85 -3.95 6.87
CA ALA A 14 -4.69 -3.57 5.73
C ALA A 14 -3.95 -3.74 4.38
N VAL A 15 -2.67 -3.33 4.31
CA VAL A 15 -1.87 -3.55 3.09
C VAL A 15 -1.57 -5.03 2.88
N ASN A 16 -1.26 -5.77 3.95
CA ASN A 16 -1.04 -7.22 3.88
C ASN A 16 -2.28 -7.95 3.34
N ARG A 17 -3.46 -7.60 3.86
CA ARG A 17 -4.74 -8.16 3.41
C ARG A 17 -4.99 -7.92 1.92
N LEU A 18 -4.74 -6.71 1.42
CA LEU A 18 -4.88 -6.39 0.00
C LEU A 18 -3.97 -7.29 -0.88
N LEU A 19 -2.74 -7.57 -0.42
CA LEU A 19 -1.82 -8.44 -1.14
C LEU A 19 -2.29 -9.90 -1.09
N ALA A 20 -2.71 -10.38 0.09
CA ALA A 20 -3.21 -11.74 0.28
C ALA A 20 -4.45 -12.02 -0.59
N GLU A 21 -5.39 -11.07 -0.69
CA GLU A 21 -6.56 -11.15 -1.57
C GLU A 21 -6.18 -11.25 -3.06
N ARG A 22 -5.05 -10.66 -3.47
CA ARG A 22 -4.63 -10.62 -4.88
C ARG A 22 -3.77 -11.80 -5.33
N PHE A 23 -2.93 -12.35 -4.45
CA PHE A 23 -2.00 -13.44 -4.82
C PHE A 23 -2.33 -14.79 -4.17
N GLY A 24 -3.32 -14.85 -3.27
CA GLY A 24 -3.73 -16.06 -2.59
C GLY A 24 -2.81 -16.45 -1.42
N TYR A 25 -3.41 -17.07 -0.39
CA TYR A 25 -2.78 -17.48 0.88
C TYR A 25 -2.34 -16.30 1.78
N PRO A 26 -2.21 -16.46 3.12
CA PRO A 26 -1.50 -15.47 3.93
C PRO A 26 -0.08 -15.29 3.42
N LEU A 27 0.15 -14.21 2.70
CA LEU A 27 1.48 -13.81 2.25
C LEU A 27 2.28 -13.42 3.49
N SER A 28 3.37 -14.12 3.72
CA SER A 28 4.42 -13.60 4.58
C SER A 28 5.06 -12.43 3.84
N LEU A 29 4.83 -11.21 4.33
CA LEU A 29 5.49 -10.02 3.80
C LEU A 29 7.00 -10.19 3.94
N SER A 30 7.75 -9.91 2.88
CA SER A 30 9.19 -9.83 2.99
C SER A 30 9.59 -8.66 3.92
N PRO A 31 10.74 -8.72 4.61
CA PRO A 31 11.23 -7.59 5.42
C PRO A 31 11.32 -6.27 4.63
N ARG A 32 11.56 -6.38 3.31
CA ARG A 32 11.60 -5.23 2.40
C ARG A 32 10.23 -4.60 2.19
N ASP A 33 9.18 -5.42 2.07
CA ASP A 33 7.81 -4.94 1.92
C ASP A 33 7.30 -4.32 3.22
N VAL A 34 7.57 -4.93 4.38
CA VAL A 34 7.26 -4.34 5.70
C VAL A 34 7.94 -2.98 5.83
N ALA A 35 9.25 -2.88 5.57
CA ALA A 35 9.97 -1.62 5.62
C ALA A 35 9.40 -0.57 4.65
N GLN A 36 8.86 -0.99 3.50
CA GLN A 36 8.25 -0.07 2.54
C GLN A 36 6.89 0.45 3.03
N ILE A 37 6.08 -0.40 3.67
CA ILE A 37 4.81 0.01 4.28
C ILE A 37 5.08 1.00 5.42
N MET A 38 6.08 0.71 6.25
CA MET A 38 6.50 1.60 7.34
C MET A 38 7.04 2.93 6.85
N ARG A 39 7.74 2.96 5.71
CA ARG A 39 8.13 4.22 5.07
C ARG A 39 6.94 5.09 4.68
N TRP A 40 5.82 4.50 4.24
CA TRP A 40 4.62 5.27 3.93
C TRP A 40 3.90 5.77 5.19
N TYR A 41 3.84 4.93 6.22
CA TYR A 41 3.29 5.29 7.54
C TYR A 41 4.03 6.48 8.14
N ASN A 42 5.36 6.38 8.25
CA ASN A 42 6.23 7.44 8.79
C ASN A 42 6.20 8.73 7.95
N ALA A 43 5.88 8.62 6.65
CA ALA A 43 5.72 9.76 5.76
C ALA A 43 4.32 10.41 5.85
N GLY A 44 3.43 9.93 6.72
CA GLY A 44 2.10 10.50 6.89
C GLY A 44 1.15 10.21 5.72
N ILE A 45 1.42 9.18 4.91
CA ILE A 45 0.59 8.88 3.74
C ILE A 45 -0.72 8.21 4.21
N PRO A 46 -1.91 8.74 3.85
CA PRO A 46 -3.17 8.15 4.28
C PRO A 46 -3.31 6.70 3.81
N LEU A 47 -3.81 5.80 4.68
CA LEU A 47 -4.02 4.39 4.35
C LEU A 47 -4.81 4.21 3.05
N ALA A 48 -5.89 4.98 2.88
CA ALA A 48 -6.70 4.92 1.67
C ALA A 48 -5.91 5.26 0.39
N ALA A 49 -4.94 6.18 0.47
CA ALA A 49 -4.06 6.51 -0.65
C ALA A 49 -3.10 5.35 -0.98
N VAL A 50 -2.61 4.66 0.05
CA VAL A 50 -1.74 3.49 -0.14
C VAL A 50 -2.51 2.34 -0.76
N LEU A 51 -3.69 2.00 -0.23
CA LEU A 51 -4.50 0.91 -0.77
C LEU A 51 -4.88 1.15 -2.24
N GLU A 52 -5.32 2.37 -2.56
CA GLU A 52 -5.61 2.78 -3.94
C GLU A 52 -4.38 2.68 -4.84
N GLY A 53 -3.24 3.25 -4.40
CA GLY A 53 -2.02 3.24 -5.21
C GLY A 53 -1.42 1.85 -5.41
N VAL A 54 -1.50 0.98 -4.40
CA VAL A 54 -1.06 -0.41 -4.50
C VAL A 54 -1.99 -1.16 -5.46
N ALA A 55 -3.31 -1.07 -5.29
CA ALA A 55 -4.28 -1.69 -6.20
C ALA A 55 -4.07 -1.25 -7.66
N ASP A 56 -3.88 0.06 -7.89
CA ASP A 56 -3.59 0.63 -9.21
C ASP A 56 -2.32 0.06 -9.84
N ALA A 57 -1.25 -0.14 -9.04
CA ALA A 57 -0.01 -0.73 -9.52
C ALA A 57 -0.18 -2.20 -9.88
N LEU A 58 -0.91 -2.95 -9.05
CA LEU A 58 -1.18 -4.36 -9.26
C LEU A 58 -2.07 -4.59 -10.49
N ASN A 59 -3.07 -3.75 -10.72
CA ASN A 59 -3.95 -3.81 -11.89
C ASN A 59 -3.23 -3.51 -13.22
N LYS A 60 -2.11 -2.78 -13.19
CA LYS A 60 -1.32 -2.48 -14.40
C LYS A 60 -0.40 -3.63 -14.83
N LYS A 61 -0.20 -4.65 -14.00
CA LYS A 61 0.65 -5.80 -14.32
C LYS A 61 -0.19 -7.02 -14.68
N ARG A 62 0.36 -7.84 -15.58
CA ARG A 62 -0.19 -9.15 -15.95
C ARG A 62 -0.38 -10.01 -14.70
N GLU A 63 -1.50 -10.71 -14.62
CA GLU A 63 -1.86 -11.59 -13.50
C GLU A 63 -0.77 -12.64 -13.22
N GLY A 64 -0.59 -13.00 -11.94
CA GLY A 64 0.23 -14.14 -11.52
C GLY A 64 1.66 -13.85 -11.06
N ARG A 65 2.17 -12.61 -11.10
CA ARG A 65 3.52 -12.30 -10.57
C ARG A 65 3.50 -11.27 -9.43
N LEU A 66 3.93 -11.69 -8.25
CA LEU A 66 4.11 -10.82 -7.09
C LEU A 66 5.02 -9.64 -7.48
N THR A 67 4.49 -8.43 -7.35
CA THR A 67 5.25 -7.21 -7.61
C THR A 67 5.72 -6.62 -6.28
N PRO A 68 7.03 -6.49 -6.05
CA PRO A 68 7.57 -5.87 -4.84
C PRO A 68 6.97 -4.48 -4.62
N LEU A 69 6.67 -4.12 -3.36
CA LEU A 69 5.99 -2.86 -3.04
C LEU A 69 6.77 -1.61 -3.45
N ILE A 70 8.09 -1.72 -3.63
CA ILE A 70 8.93 -0.63 -4.15
C ILE A 70 8.44 -0.12 -5.51
N TYR A 71 7.84 -0.98 -6.34
CA TYR A 71 7.28 -0.57 -7.64
C TYR A 71 5.94 0.17 -7.50
N CYS A 72 5.27 0.09 -6.35
CA CYS A 72 4.01 0.79 -6.07
C CYS A 72 4.23 2.25 -5.61
N VAL A 73 5.48 2.67 -5.34
CA VAL A 73 5.77 4.01 -4.80
C VAL A 73 5.23 5.13 -5.69
N LYS A 74 5.34 4.99 -7.01
CA LYS A 74 4.87 6.02 -7.95
C LYS A 74 3.35 6.17 -7.93
N THR A 75 2.61 5.07 -7.94
CA THR A 75 1.14 5.07 -7.94
C THR A 75 0.59 5.52 -6.59
N VAL A 76 1.21 5.11 -5.48
CA VAL A 76 0.88 5.60 -4.12
C VAL A 76 1.07 7.12 -4.02
N LYS A 77 2.17 7.67 -4.54
CA LYS A 77 2.39 9.14 -4.58
C LYS A 77 1.30 9.85 -5.39
N VAL A 78 0.88 9.28 -6.51
CA VAL A 78 -0.21 9.85 -7.34
C VAL A 78 -1.53 9.83 -6.58
N ALA A 79 -1.90 8.70 -5.97
CA ALA A 79 -3.12 8.59 -5.16
C ALA A 79 -3.12 9.57 -3.97
N ALA A 80 -1.99 9.70 -3.28
CA ALA A 80 -1.84 10.66 -2.19
C ALA A 80 -2.00 12.11 -2.67
N LYS A 81 -1.43 12.46 -3.83
CA LYS A 81 -1.58 13.80 -4.43
C LYS A 81 -3.02 14.10 -4.84
N ARG A 82 -3.74 13.13 -5.41
CA ARG A 82 -5.16 13.26 -5.75
C ARG A 82 -6.00 13.62 -4.53
N ARG A 83 -5.75 12.96 -3.40
CA ARG A 83 -6.47 13.18 -2.14
C ARG A 83 -6.11 14.48 -1.41
N ARG A 84 -4.91 15.03 -1.62
CA ARG A 84 -4.53 16.35 -1.09
C ARG A 84 -5.16 17.53 -1.85
N ARG A 85 -5.71 17.28 -3.05
CA ARG A 85 -6.33 18.29 -3.89
C ARG A 85 -7.82 18.52 -3.59
N PHE A 86 -8.39 17.74 -2.68
CA PHE A 86 -9.73 17.85 -2.12
C PHE A 86 -9.62 18.14 -0.62
#